data_AF-A0A352VQ91-F1
#
_entry.id   AF-A0A352VQ91-F1
#
_cell.length_a   1.000
_cell.length_b   1.000
_cell.length_c   1.000
_cell.angle_alpha   90.00
_cell.angle_beta   90.00
_cell.angle_gamma   90.00
#
_symmetry.space_group_name_H-M   'P 1'
#
loop_
_entity.id
_entity.type
_entity.pdbx_description
1 polymer ?
#
loop_
_entity_poly.entity_id
_entity_poly.type
_entity_poly.pdbx_seq_one_letter_code
_entity_poly.pdbx_strand_id
1 'polypeptide(L)' 'MTKTPEASVKTLDVRGEICPYPMMRTVSALKKLQGDERALEVVTDHPPALETIPT' A
#
# COMPACT_ATOMS: atom_id res chain seq x y z
N MET A 1 2.28 -20.16 16.75
CA MET A 1 1.19 -19.17 16.84
C MET A 1 0.87 -18.69 15.44
N THR A 2 -0.29 -19.13 14.93
CA THR A 2 -1.15 -18.55 13.89
C THR A 2 -0.50 -17.94 12.62
N LYS A 3 -0.26 -18.78 11.60
CA LYS A 3 -0.36 -18.35 10.19
C LYS A 3 -1.85 -18.16 9.86
N THR A 4 -2.34 -16.93 10.01
CA THR A 4 -3.63 -16.51 9.43
C THR A 4 -3.49 -16.59 7.91
N PRO A 5 -4.47 -17.14 7.18
CA PRO A 5 -4.33 -17.43 5.75
C PRO A 5 -3.95 -16.17 4.99
N GLU A 6 -2.83 -16.22 4.28
CA GLU A 6 -2.36 -15.20 3.34
C GLU A 6 -3.42 -15.02 2.26
N ALA A 7 -4.43 -14.21 2.55
CA ALA A 7 -5.14 -13.51 1.49
C ALA A 7 -4.07 -12.68 0.78
N SER A 8 -3.86 -12.90 -0.51
CA SER A 8 -2.78 -12.30 -1.29
C SER A 8 -2.60 -10.82 -0.96
N VAL A 9 -1.61 -10.49 -0.11
CA VAL A 9 -1.34 -9.11 0.30
C VAL A 9 -0.29 -8.59 -0.67
N LYS A 10 -0.65 -7.54 -1.41
CA LYS A 10 0.30 -6.91 -2.33
C LYS A 10 1.10 -5.88 -1.57
N THR A 11 2.43 -5.97 -1.57
CA THR A 11 3.29 -4.95 -0.95
C THR A 11 3.71 -3.91 -2.00
N LEU A 12 3.61 -2.63 -1.66
CA LEU A 12 4.02 -1.47 -2.45
C LEU A 12 5.06 -0.66 -1.67
N ASP A 13 6.30 -0.68 -2.16
CA ASP A 13 7.38 0.15 -1.62
C ASP A 13 7.40 1.50 -2.35
N VAL A 14 7.23 2.58 -1.56
CA VAL A 14 7.25 3.99 -1.99
C VAL A 14 8.29 4.78 -1.20
N ARG A 15 9.32 4.10 -0.66
CA ARG A 15 10.37 4.76 0.12
C ARG A 15 11.21 5.68 -0.76
N GLY A 16 11.53 6.86 -0.26
CA GLY A 16 12.26 7.90 -1.00
C GLY A 16 11.39 8.73 -1.95
N GLU A 17 10.09 8.45 -2.05
CA GLU A 17 9.17 9.26 -2.85
C GLU A 17 8.53 10.37 -2.00
N ILE A 18 8.64 11.61 -2.46
CA ILE A 18 8.00 12.76 -1.81
C ILE A 18 6.57 12.92 -2.37
N CYS A 19 5.65 13.37 -1.51
CA CYS A 19 4.29 13.72 -1.90
C CYS A 19 4.26 14.59 -3.18
N PRO A 20 3.39 14.29 -4.17
CA PRO A 20 2.21 13.40 -4.11
C PRO A 20 2.42 11.98 -4.67
N TYR A 21 3.65 11.59 -5.02
CA TYR A 21 3.92 10.30 -5.67
C TYR A 21 3.49 9.08 -4.86
N PRO A 22 3.75 8.98 -3.53
CA PRO A 22 3.31 7.86 -2.71
C PRO A 22 1.79 7.66 -2.75
N MET A 23 1.03 8.75 -2.66
CA MET A 23 -0.43 8.73 -2.69
C MET A 23 -0.94 8.23 -4.05
N MET A 24 -0.41 8.78 -5.15
CA MET A 24 -0.79 8.40 -6.51
C MET A 24 -0.51 6.91 -6.79
N ARG A 25 0.64 6.40 -6.36
CA ARG A 25 1.02 4.98 -6.53
C ARG A 25 0.14 4.06 -5.69
N THR A 26 -0.17 4.47 -4.46
CA THR A 26 -1.08 3.74 -3.57
C THR A 26 -2.48 3.64 -4.16
N VAL A 27 -3.08 4.76 -4.59
CA VAL A 27 -4.40 4.77 -5.24
C VAL A 27 -4.42 3.94 -6.51
N SER A 28 -3.35 4.02 -7.31
CA SER A 28 -3.22 3.22 -8.53
C SER A 28 -3.10 1.72 -8.24
N ALA A 29 -2.37 1.34 -7.19
CA ALA A 29 -2.24 -0.04 -6.75
C ALA A 29 -3.56 -0.57 -6.18
N LEU A 30 -4.27 0.22 -5.37
CA LEU A 30 -5.61 -0.11 -4.86
C LEU A 30 -6.59 -0.36 -6.01
N LYS A 31 -6.60 0.48 -7.04
CA LYS A 31 -7.43 0.28 -8.24
C LYS A 31 -7.05 -0.96 -9.05
N LYS A 32 -5.81 -1.41 -8.95
CA LYS A 32 -5.27 -2.58 -9.65
C LYS A 32 -5.32 -3.85 -8.81
N LEU A 33 -5.76 -3.79 -7.56
CA LEU A 33 -5.99 -4.99 -6.75
C LEU A 33 -7.01 -5.87 -7.47
N GLN A 34 -6.60 -7.09 -7.77
CA GLN A 34 -7.46 -8.11 -8.33
C GLN A 34 -8.30 -8.72 -7.21
N GLY A 35 -9.44 -9.34 -7.52
CA GLY A 35 -10.37 -9.86 -6.50
C GLY A 35 -9.79 -10.93 -5.55
N ASP A 36 -8.62 -11.46 -5.84
CA ASP A 36 -7.87 -12.37 -4.97
C ASP A 36 -6.95 -11.64 -3.97
N GLU A 37 -6.59 -10.38 -4.27
CA GLU A 37 -5.76 -9.54 -3.42
C GLU A 37 -6.63 -8.76 -2.43
N ARG A 38 -6.65 -9.17 -1.15
CA ARG A 38 -7.53 -8.56 -0.14
C ARG A 38 -6.94 -7.34 0.57
N ALA A 39 -5.63 -7.13 0.44
CA ALA A 39 -4.95 -6.04 1.13
C ALA A 39 -3.74 -5.53 0.33
N LEU A 40 -3.47 -4.24 0.48
CA LEU A 40 -2.27 -3.57 -0.02
C LEU A 40 -1.46 -3.07 1.17
N GLU A 41 -0.25 -3.58 1.33
CA GLU A 41 0.71 -3.10 2.32
C GLU A 41 1.57 -2.01 1.69
N VAL A 42 1.61 -0.81 2.28
CA VAL A 42 2.40 0.31 1.75
C VAL A 42 3.54 0.62 2.70
N VAL A 43 4.78 0.54 2.18
CA VAL A 43 5.99 0.86 2.94
C VAL A 43 6.48 2.24 2.52
N THR A 44 6.41 3.21 3.43
CA THR A 44 6.88 4.59 3.24
C THR A 44 7.84 4.97 4.36
N ASP A 45 8.87 5.75 4.02
CA ASP A 45 9.86 6.32 4.95
C ASP A 45 9.55 7.79 5.30
N HIS A 46 8.50 8.37 4.69
CA HIS A 46 8.17 9.77 4.85
C HIS A 46 6.80 9.93 5.54
N PRO A 47 6.74 10.55 6.74
CA PRO A 47 5.51 10.65 7.53
C PRO A 47 4.30 11.29 6.83
N PRO A 48 4.40 12.33 5.96
CA PRO A 48 3.21 12.90 5.33
C PRO A 48 2.56 11.98 4.28
N ALA A 49 3.21 10.89 3.87
CA ALA A 49 2.54 9.87 3.08
C ALA A 49 1.42 9.17 3.88
N LEU A 50 1.57 9.05 5.20
CA LEU A 50 0.55 8.45 6.08
C LEU A 50 -0.73 9.29 6.16
N GLU A 51 -0.62 10.61 6.06
CA GLU A 51 -1.80 11.50 6.09
C GLU A 51 -2.53 11.57 4.74
N THR A 52 -1.86 11.17 3.66
CA THR A 52 -2.40 11.26 2.29
C THR A 52 -2.87 9.91 1.74
N ILE A 53 -2.44 8.80 2.33
CA ILE A 53 -2.91 7.46 1.98
C ILE A 53 -4.19 7.16 2.78
N PRO A 54 -5.30 6.80 2.11
CA PRO A 54 -6.50 6.37 2.81
C PRO A 54 -6.27 5.03 3.52
N THR A 55 -6.52 5.00 4.83
CA THR A 55 -6.48 3.80 5.70
C THR A 55 -7.76 2.99 5.65
#